data_AF-A0A0K8SG08-F1
#
_entry.id   AF-A0A0K8SG08-F1
#
_cell.length_a   1.000
_cell.length_b   1.000
_cell.length_c   1.000
_cell.angle_alpha   90.00
_cell.angle_beta   90.00
_cell.angle_gamma   90.00
#
_symmetry.space_group_name_H-M   'P 1'
#
loop_
_entity.id
_entity.type
_entity.pdbx_description
1 polymer ?
#
loop_
_entity_poly.entity_id
_entity_poly.type
_entity_poly.pdbx_seq_one_letter_code
_entity_poly.pdbx_strand_id
1 'polypeptide(L)'
;MERKVNQADFNEVVLENIVEFDMEEAEAIDSAVSQLEAQGVNLQNVIFDKEVIHGVDEISKFHKLYSNVEVIDDEEIEAFLASLDSASTLADKDTKYKLYAGRMDVHSIVINVLKCKMEEPTLVERILRNLTTIVSGYPDLVDESTISFIINLFNKYLSDDCIMLSTANLILKSLTKHENNKQNFFTNEKSRPILKTLIETEKYQLVKIGCDLITCLCQDDDIRVEISAAHTRATSLAEDFLSQCYTKLKSQHDVPLTNAIIRAVTSMSVTNQLVSNLYELDPEFKILIELFNDFRKEVDILHNVTKLLVALSGNDVCKSAMGATYPFGG
;
A
#
# COMPACT_ATOMS: atom_id res chain seq x y z
N MET A 1 5.33 -19.67 21.54
CA MET A 1 4.60 -19.52 20.28
C MET A 1 3.13 -19.71 20.63
N GLU A 2 2.32 -18.65 20.57
CA GLU A 2 0.88 -18.78 20.81
C GLU A 2 0.23 -19.56 19.66
N ARG A 3 -0.67 -20.49 19.98
CA ARG A 3 -1.40 -21.27 18.97
C ARG A 3 -2.41 -20.34 18.29
N LYS A 4 -2.47 -20.30 16.96
CA LYS A 4 -3.47 -19.52 16.22
C LYS A 4 -4.57 -20.43 15.70
N VAL A 5 -5.80 -19.93 15.63
CA VAL A 5 -6.95 -20.61 15.01
C VAL A 5 -7.34 -19.88 13.73
N ASN A 6 -7.88 -20.61 12.75
CA ASN A 6 -8.43 -20.01 11.55
C ASN A 6 -9.94 -19.74 11.73
N GLN A 7 -10.55 -18.95 10.83
CA GLN A 7 -11.96 -18.58 10.96
C GLN A 7 -12.89 -19.79 10.82
N ALA A 8 -12.58 -20.74 9.93
CA ALA A 8 -13.40 -21.92 9.71
C ALA A 8 -13.42 -22.83 10.94
N ASP A 9 -12.26 -23.07 11.56
CA ASP A 9 -12.15 -23.87 12.79
C ASP A 9 -12.93 -23.20 13.94
N PHE A 10 -12.86 -21.87 14.08
CA PHE A 10 -13.64 -21.16 15.10
C PHE A 10 -15.14 -21.29 14.85
N ASN A 11 -15.57 -21.10 13.59
CA ASN A 11 -16.97 -21.23 13.20
C ASN A 11 -17.50 -22.64 13.51
N GLU A 12 -16.70 -23.68 13.22
CA GLU A 12 -17.04 -25.08 13.51
C GLU A 12 -17.29 -25.29 15.01
N VAL A 13 -16.40 -24.82 15.88
CA VAL A 13 -16.58 -24.90 17.35
C VAL A 13 -17.86 -24.19 17.82
N VAL A 14 -18.16 -23.02 17.27
CA VAL A 14 -19.41 -22.29 17.63
C VAL A 14 -20.64 -23.05 17.13
N LEU A 15 -20.61 -23.58 15.91
CA LEU A 15 -21.73 -24.34 15.34
C LEU A 15 -21.96 -25.67 16.08
N GLU A 16 -20.90 -26.35 16.50
CA GLU A 16 -20.98 -27.53 17.38
C GLU A 16 -21.64 -27.16 18.72
N ASN A 17 -21.25 -26.04 19.34
CA ASN A 17 -21.89 -25.55 20.57
C ASN A 17 -23.39 -25.30 20.40
N ILE A 18 -23.82 -24.72 19.28
CA ILE A 18 -25.24 -24.48 18.98
C ILE A 18 -25.98 -25.80 18.77
N VAL A 19 -25.44 -26.70 17.94
CA VAL A 19 -26.15 -27.90 17.49
C VAL A 19 -26.12 -29.03 18.53
N GLU A 20 -24.98 -29.28 19.15
CA GLU A 20 -24.80 -30.41 20.07
C GLU A 20 -25.26 -30.09 21.50
N PHE A 21 -25.17 -28.81 21.90
CA PHE A 21 -25.49 -28.37 23.26
C PHE A 21 -26.72 -27.46 23.36
N ASP A 22 -27.40 -27.20 22.23
CA ASP A 22 -28.61 -26.36 22.14
C ASP A 22 -28.38 -24.97 22.77
N MET A 23 -27.16 -24.45 22.62
CA MET A 23 -26.77 -23.14 23.15
C MET A 23 -27.33 -22.02 22.28
N GLU A 24 -27.78 -20.95 22.93
CA GLU A 24 -28.06 -19.70 22.23
C GLU A 24 -26.77 -19.15 21.60
N GLU A 25 -26.89 -18.44 20.47
CA GLU A 25 -25.73 -18.06 19.66
C GLU A 25 -24.68 -17.24 20.42
N ALA A 26 -25.12 -16.29 21.25
CA ALA A 26 -24.22 -15.48 22.07
C ALA A 26 -23.48 -16.36 23.11
N GLU A 27 -24.18 -17.31 23.71
CA GLU A 27 -23.60 -18.25 24.68
C GLU A 27 -22.60 -19.21 24.00
N ALA A 28 -22.94 -19.70 22.80
CA ALA A 28 -22.06 -20.57 22.02
C ALA A 28 -20.74 -19.88 21.64
N ILE A 29 -20.79 -18.59 21.29
CA ILE A 29 -19.60 -17.77 21.02
C ILE A 29 -18.77 -17.59 22.29
N ASP A 30 -19.38 -17.17 23.40
CA ASP A 30 -18.67 -16.95 24.67
C ASP A 30 -18.02 -18.25 25.19
N SER A 31 -18.71 -19.38 25.02
CA SER A 31 -18.20 -20.72 25.33
C SER A 31 -16.99 -21.08 24.45
N ALA A 32 -17.08 -20.89 23.14
CA ALA A 32 -15.99 -21.17 22.20
C ALA A 32 -14.76 -20.30 22.48
N VAL A 33 -14.95 -19.01 22.75
CA VAL A 33 -13.89 -18.07 23.15
C VAL A 33 -13.19 -18.58 24.42
N SER A 34 -13.97 -18.87 25.46
CA SER A 34 -13.44 -19.37 26.74
C SER A 34 -12.65 -20.68 26.59
N GLN A 35 -13.16 -21.61 25.79
CA GLN A 35 -12.53 -22.90 25.53
C GLN A 35 -11.19 -22.74 24.78
N LEU A 36 -11.14 -21.87 23.77
CA LEU A 36 -9.94 -21.67 22.95
C LEU A 36 -8.88 -20.86 23.70
N GLU A 37 -9.27 -19.82 24.44
CA GLU A 37 -8.36 -19.05 25.29
C GLU A 37 -7.75 -19.91 26.40
N ALA A 38 -8.54 -20.79 27.02
CA ALA A 38 -8.04 -21.76 28.01
C ALA A 38 -7.00 -22.74 27.43
N GLN A 39 -7.03 -22.98 26.12
CA GLN A 39 -6.03 -23.77 25.39
C GLN A 39 -4.82 -22.93 24.92
N GLY A 40 -4.76 -21.64 25.26
CA GLY A 40 -3.70 -20.73 24.84
C GLY A 40 -3.77 -20.36 23.35
N VAL A 41 -4.98 -20.39 22.77
CA VAL A 41 -5.22 -19.97 21.39
C VAL A 41 -5.41 -18.45 21.32
N ASN A 42 -4.71 -17.79 20.40
CA ASN A 42 -4.86 -16.37 20.12
C ASN A 42 -6.00 -16.13 19.11
N LEU A 43 -7.01 -15.35 19.52
CA LEU A 43 -8.23 -15.05 18.76
C LEU A 43 -8.23 -13.66 18.09
N GLN A 44 -7.12 -12.92 18.09
CA GLN A 44 -7.04 -11.54 17.60
C GLN A 44 -7.55 -11.36 16.16
N ASN A 45 -7.39 -12.38 15.31
CA ASN A 45 -7.78 -12.34 13.90
C ASN A 45 -9.11 -13.08 13.61
N VAL A 46 -9.88 -13.42 14.65
CA VAL A 46 -11.17 -14.09 14.52
C VAL A 46 -12.30 -13.06 14.51
N ILE A 47 -13.28 -13.30 13.66
CA ILE A 47 -14.50 -12.51 13.52
C ILE A 47 -15.62 -13.23 14.28
N PHE A 48 -16.32 -12.50 15.13
CA PHE A 48 -17.42 -13.01 15.94
C PHE A 48 -18.80 -12.61 15.40
N ASP A 49 -18.86 -11.89 14.28
CA ASP A 49 -20.11 -11.51 13.63
C ASP A 49 -20.85 -12.78 13.18
N LYS A 50 -22.14 -12.84 13.53
CA LYS A 50 -23.04 -13.95 13.22
C LYS A 50 -22.97 -14.35 11.75
N GLU A 51 -23.02 -13.38 10.85
CA GLU A 51 -23.06 -13.63 9.42
C GLU A 51 -21.79 -14.36 8.94
N VAL A 52 -20.63 -14.06 9.52
CA VAL A 52 -19.36 -14.73 9.21
C VAL A 52 -19.32 -16.13 9.82
N ILE A 53 -19.85 -16.30 11.04
CA ILE A 53 -19.92 -17.61 11.70
C ILE A 53 -20.75 -18.60 10.87
N HIS A 54 -21.91 -18.15 10.39
CA HIS A 54 -22.82 -18.95 9.56
C HIS A 54 -22.41 -19.00 8.07
N GLY A 55 -21.35 -18.28 7.67
CA GLY A 55 -20.89 -18.24 6.28
C GLY A 55 -21.92 -17.67 5.30
N VAL A 56 -22.71 -16.71 5.75
CA VAL A 56 -23.75 -15.99 4.97
C VAL A 56 -23.42 -14.51 4.81
N ASP A 57 -22.22 -14.09 5.18
CA ASP A 57 -21.70 -12.76 4.93
C ASP A 57 -21.34 -12.53 3.44
N GLU A 58 -21.07 -11.29 3.08
CA GLU A 58 -20.82 -10.89 1.69
C GLU A 58 -19.52 -11.46 1.10
N ILE A 59 -18.49 -11.73 1.92
CA ILE A 59 -17.25 -12.40 1.47
C ILE A 59 -17.54 -13.87 1.19
N SER A 60 -18.23 -14.57 2.10
CA SER A 60 -18.65 -15.97 1.90
C SER A 60 -19.52 -16.13 0.66
N LYS A 61 -20.51 -15.24 0.47
CA LYS A 61 -21.40 -15.25 -0.70
C LYS A 61 -20.61 -15.05 -1.99
N PHE A 62 -19.71 -14.06 -2.02
CA PHE A 62 -18.86 -13.82 -3.17
C PHE A 62 -18.02 -15.06 -3.52
N HIS A 63 -17.34 -15.65 -2.53
CA HIS A 63 -16.55 -16.86 -2.73
C HIS A 63 -17.40 -18.02 -3.28
N LYS A 64 -18.57 -18.29 -2.69
CA LYS A 64 -19.47 -19.37 -3.14
C LYS A 64 -19.95 -19.19 -4.58
N LEU A 65 -20.19 -17.96 -5.01
CA LEU A 65 -20.65 -17.64 -6.36
C LEU A 65 -19.54 -17.77 -7.41
N TYR A 66 -18.31 -17.36 -7.07
CA TYR A 66 -17.27 -17.12 -8.08
C TYR A 66 -16.01 -17.98 -7.95
N SER A 67 -15.87 -18.82 -6.91
CA SER A 67 -14.67 -19.66 -6.71
C SER A 67 -14.40 -20.67 -7.82
N ASN A 68 -15.45 -21.10 -8.54
CA ASN A 68 -15.36 -22.03 -9.66
C ASN A 68 -15.60 -21.36 -11.02
N VAL A 69 -15.64 -20.03 -11.06
CA VAL A 69 -15.91 -19.27 -12.28
C VAL A 69 -14.60 -18.81 -12.90
N GLU A 70 -14.27 -19.35 -14.08
CA GLU A 70 -13.04 -18.99 -14.80
C GLU A 70 -13.21 -17.68 -15.60
N VAL A 71 -14.40 -17.45 -16.14
CA VAL A 71 -14.74 -16.28 -16.98
C VAL A 71 -16.12 -15.78 -16.59
N ILE A 72 -16.25 -14.46 -16.44
CA ILE A 72 -17.54 -13.79 -16.18
C ILE A 72 -18.07 -13.27 -17.51
N ASP A 73 -19.26 -13.71 -17.89
CA ASP A 73 -19.95 -13.24 -19.09
C ASP A 73 -20.37 -11.77 -18.94
N ASP A 74 -20.50 -11.05 -20.07
CA ASP A 74 -20.85 -9.62 -20.05
C ASP A 74 -22.24 -9.37 -19.44
N GLU A 75 -23.15 -10.34 -19.50
CA GLU A 75 -24.47 -10.25 -18.88
C GLU A 75 -24.42 -10.34 -17.34
N GLU A 76 -23.39 -11.00 -16.80
CA GLU A 76 -23.23 -11.23 -15.35
C GLU A 76 -22.27 -10.23 -14.70
N ILE A 77 -21.58 -9.40 -15.49
CA ILE A 77 -20.50 -8.53 -15.00
C ILE A 77 -20.97 -7.53 -13.95
N GLU A 78 -22.15 -6.94 -14.10
CA GLU A 78 -22.67 -5.98 -13.11
C GLU A 78 -23.07 -6.67 -11.80
N ALA A 79 -23.57 -7.90 -11.87
CA ALA A 79 -23.86 -8.69 -10.67
C ALA A 79 -22.55 -9.07 -9.94
N PHE A 80 -21.52 -9.46 -10.69
CA PHE A 80 -20.18 -9.68 -10.17
C PHE A 80 -19.62 -8.44 -9.48
N LEU A 81 -19.69 -7.28 -10.15
CA LEU A 81 -19.17 -6.04 -9.60
C LEU A 81 -19.92 -5.58 -8.34
N ALA A 82 -21.25 -5.73 -8.30
CA ALA A 82 -22.05 -5.43 -7.11
C ALA A 82 -21.70 -6.34 -5.93
N SER A 83 -21.48 -7.63 -6.20
CA SER A 83 -21.04 -8.61 -5.20
C SER A 83 -19.62 -8.30 -4.71
N LEU A 84 -18.71 -7.94 -5.63
CA LEU A 84 -17.35 -7.52 -5.32
C LEU A 84 -17.31 -6.24 -4.47
N ASP A 85 -18.12 -5.23 -4.79
CA ASP A 85 -18.23 -3.99 -4.02
C ASP A 85 -18.71 -4.29 -2.57
N SER A 86 -19.66 -5.21 -2.43
CA SER A 86 -20.19 -5.64 -1.13
C SER A 86 -19.14 -6.41 -0.30
N ALA A 87 -18.46 -7.37 -0.93
CA ALA A 87 -17.38 -8.12 -0.29
C ALA A 87 -16.20 -7.21 0.10
N SER A 88 -15.83 -6.26 -0.76
CA SER A 88 -14.74 -5.31 -0.49
C SER A 88 -15.10 -4.33 0.62
N THR A 89 -16.37 -3.89 0.68
CA THR A 89 -16.88 -3.06 1.78
C THR A 89 -16.80 -3.79 3.11
N LEU A 90 -17.17 -5.08 3.14
CA LEU A 90 -17.04 -5.90 4.34
C LEU A 90 -15.56 -6.11 4.71
N ALA A 91 -14.71 -6.37 3.72
CA ALA A 91 -13.27 -6.53 3.90
C ALA A 91 -12.63 -5.26 4.53
N ASP A 92 -13.09 -4.07 4.15
CA ASP A 92 -12.53 -2.81 4.64
C ASP A 92 -12.92 -2.44 6.08
N LYS A 93 -13.80 -3.22 6.73
CA LYS A 93 -14.19 -2.96 8.13
C LYS A 93 -13.00 -2.99 9.10
N ASP A 94 -12.11 -3.97 8.95
CA ASP A 94 -10.95 -4.18 9.82
C ASP A 94 -9.95 -5.16 9.17
N THR A 95 -8.70 -5.17 9.64
CA THR A 95 -7.63 -6.09 9.21
C THR A 95 -8.05 -7.55 9.28
N LYS A 96 -8.81 -7.98 10.30
CA LYS A 96 -9.30 -9.37 10.39
C LYS A 96 -10.25 -9.76 9.26
N TYR A 97 -11.05 -8.82 8.75
CA TYR A 97 -11.92 -9.04 7.58
C TYR A 97 -11.12 -9.12 6.27
N LYS A 98 -10.04 -8.36 6.14
CA LYS A 98 -9.11 -8.48 5.01
C LYS A 98 -8.40 -9.83 5.00
N LEU A 99 -7.93 -10.28 6.17
CA LEU A 99 -7.36 -11.61 6.34
C LEU A 99 -8.37 -12.70 5.97
N TYR A 100 -9.63 -12.53 6.37
CA TYR A 100 -10.71 -13.44 6.03
C TYR A 100 -10.98 -13.48 4.52
N ALA A 101 -11.14 -12.32 3.85
CA ALA A 101 -11.28 -12.22 2.39
C ALA A 101 -10.09 -12.85 1.65
N GLY A 102 -8.89 -12.67 2.19
CA GLY A 102 -7.66 -13.30 1.71
C GLY A 102 -7.73 -14.83 1.75
N ARG A 103 -8.15 -15.40 2.88
CA ARG A 103 -8.32 -16.85 3.09
C ARG A 103 -9.47 -17.46 2.28
N MET A 104 -10.42 -16.64 1.85
CA MET A 104 -11.51 -17.01 0.94
C MET A 104 -11.15 -16.78 -0.53
N ASP A 105 -9.86 -16.58 -0.85
CA ASP A 105 -9.34 -16.44 -2.22
C ASP A 105 -10.01 -15.35 -3.07
N VAL A 106 -10.63 -14.34 -2.43
CA VAL A 106 -11.32 -13.24 -3.13
C VAL A 106 -10.35 -12.53 -4.09
N HIS A 107 -9.13 -12.25 -3.62
CA HIS A 107 -8.08 -11.63 -4.43
C HIS A 107 -7.78 -12.41 -5.72
N SER A 108 -7.66 -13.74 -5.63
CA SER A 108 -7.33 -14.61 -6.76
C SER A 108 -8.45 -14.63 -7.80
N ILE A 109 -9.71 -14.73 -7.36
CA ILE A 109 -10.88 -14.63 -8.22
C ILE A 109 -10.88 -13.28 -8.96
N VAL A 110 -10.68 -12.18 -8.25
CA VAL A 110 -10.69 -10.82 -8.80
C VAL A 110 -9.55 -10.60 -9.81
N ILE A 111 -8.35 -11.13 -9.54
CA ILE A 111 -7.22 -11.07 -10.47
C ILE A 111 -7.52 -11.84 -11.76
N ASN A 112 -8.16 -13.01 -11.68
CA ASN A 112 -8.53 -13.78 -12.86
C ASN A 112 -9.54 -13.02 -13.72
N VAL A 113 -10.58 -12.45 -13.12
CA VAL A 113 -11.55 -11.62 -13.85
C VAL A 113 -10.89 -10.38 -14.47
N LEU A 114 -9.98 -9.71 -13.74
CA LEU A 114 -9.23 -8.57 -14.25
C LEU A 114 -8.41 -8.94 -15.50
N LYS A 115 -7.78 -10.13 -15.52
CA LYS A 115 -7.08 -10.65 -16.70
C LYS A 115 -8.02 -10.86 -17.89
N CYS A 116 -9.23 -11.37 -17.66
CA CYS A 116 -10.22 -11.60 -18.71
C CYS A 116 -10.84 -10.30 -19.27
N LYS A 117 -11.00 -9.27 -18.43
CA LYS A 117 -11.65 -7.99 -18.79
C LYS A 117 -10.65 -6.86 -19.05
N MET A 118 -9.38 -7.18 -19.27
CA MET A 118 -8.31 -6.19 -19.41
C MET A 118 -8.41 -5.30 -20.65
N GLU A 119 -9.36 -5.54 -21.56
CA GLU A 119 -9.63 -4.69 -22.73
C GLU A 119 -10.73 -3.64 -22.47
N GLU A 120 -11.40 -3.69 -21.32
CA GLU A 120 -12.55 -2.85 -20.97
C GLU A 120 -12.16 -1.82 -19.88
N PRO A 121 -11.79 -0.57 -20.25
CA PRO A 121 -11.14 0.37 -19.33
C PRO A 121 -11.97 0.70 -18.07
N THR A 122 -13.28 0.87 -18.25
CA THR A 122 -14.21 1.20 -17.15
C THR A 122 -14.32 0.06 -16.14
N LEU A 123 -14.29 -1.20 -16.60
CA LEU A 123 -14.30 -2.38 -15.73
C LEU A 123 -12.96 -2.52 -15.02
N VAL A 124 -11.85 -2.31 -15.74
CA VAL A 124 -10.49 -2.37 -15.20
C VAL A 124 -10.34 -1.43 -14.01
N GLU A 125 -10.76 -0.16 -14.12
CA GLU A 125 -10.65 0.80 -13.01
C GLU A 125 -11.44 0.34 -11.77
N ARG A 126 -12.70 -0.09 -11.95
CA ARG A 126 -13.58 -0.51 -10.85
C ARG A 126 -13.05 -1.77 -10.15
N ILE A 127 -12.53 -2.72 -10.92
CA ILE A 127 -11.92 -3.95 -10.39
C ILE A 127 -10.63 -3.61 -9.61
N LEU A 128 -9.76 -2.76 -10.15
CA LEU A 128 -8.52 -2.35 -9.50
C LEU A 128 -8.76 -1.67 -8.15
N ARG A 129 -9.79 -0.82 -8.05
CA ARG A 129 -10.15 -0.15 -6.80
C ARG A 129 -10.55 -1.15 -5.71
N ASN A 130 -11.40 -2.11 -6.04
CA ASN A 130 -11.80 -3.17 -5.11
C ASN A 130 -10.62 -4.06 -4.71
N LEU A 131 -9.80 -4.47 -5.68
CA LEU A 131 -8.60 -5.27 -5.40
C LEU A 131 -7.62 -4.52 -4.49
N THR A 132 -7.46 -3.21 -4.67
CA THR A 132 -6.64 -2.36 -3.78
C THR A 132 -7.14 -2.39 -2.33
N THR A 133 -8.46 -2.31 -2.12
CA THR A 133 -9.08 -2.40 -0.79
C THR A 133 -8.77 -3.73 -0.10
N ILE A 134 -8.92 -4.83 -0.83
CA ILE A 134 -8.68 -6.20 -0.35
C ILE A 134 -7.20 -6.42 0.00
N VAL A 135 -6.28 -5.99 -0.86
CA VAL A 135 -4.82 -6.15 -0.66
C VAL A 135 -4.28 -5.19 0.41
N SER A 136 -4.93 -4.04 0.63
CA SER A 136 -4.43 -3.01 1.54
C SER A 136 -4.35 -3.49 2.99
N GLY A 137 -3.12 -3.65 3.49
CA GLY A 137 -2.84 -4.13 4.84
C GLY A 137 -2.56 -5.63 4.91
N TYR A 138 -2.69 -6.34 3.80
CA TYR A 138 -2.29 -7.75 3.66
C TYR A 138 -1.60 -8.00 2.30
N PRO A 139 -0.39 -7.46 2.10
CA PRO A 139 0.35 -7.54 0.83
C PRO A 139 0.75 -8.96 0.42
N ASP A 140 0.76 -9.91 1.36
CA ASP A 140 1.04 -11.34 1.13
C ASP A 140 0.04 -12.00 0.15
N LEU A 141 -1.09 -11.35 -0.14
CA LEU A 141 -2.08 -11.82 -1.14
C LEU A 141 -1.60 -11.71 -2.58
N VAL A 142 -0.52 -10.98 -2.85
CA VAL A 142 0.02 -10.88 -4.20
C VAL A 142 1.41 -11.49 -4.25
N ASP A 143 1.63 -12.28 -5.29
CA ASP A 143 2.89 -12.93 -5.59
C ASP A 143 3.66 -12.19 -6.70
N GLU A 144 4.83 -12.70 -7.06
CA GLU A 144 5.64 -12.17 -8.15
C GLU A 144 4.88 -12.13 -9.48
N SER A 145 4.08 -13.16 -9.77
CA SER A 145 3.32 -13.26 -11.01
C SER A 145 2.25 -12.16 -11.12
N THR A 146 1.57 -11.88 -10.01
CA THR A 146 0.58 -10.83 -9.87
C THR A 146 1.22 -9.45 -9.98
N ILE A 147 2.36 -9.21 -9.33
CA ILE A 147 3.11 -7.94 -9.46
C ILE A 147 3.50 -7.70 -10.93
N SER A 148 4.05 -8.72 -11.60
CA SER A 148 4.40 -8.64 -13.02
C SER A 148 3.18 -8.33 -13.90
N PHE A 149 2.04 -8.95 -13.63
CA PHE A 149 0.78 -8.64 -14.32
C PHE A 149 0.35 -7.19 -14.11
N ILE A 150 0.34 -6.68 -12.87
CA ILE A 150 -0.04 -5.30 -12.54
C ILE A 150 0.90 -4.28 -13.21
N ILE A 151 2.21 -4.56 -13.28
CA ILE A 151 3.18 -3.74 -14.00
C ILE A 151 2.85 -3.68 -15.50
N ASN A 152 2.52 -4.81 -16.11
CA ASN A 152 2.14 -4.84 -17.53
C ASN A 152 0.81 -4.10 -17.77
N LEU A 153 -0.14 -4.20 -16.84
CA LEU A 153 -1.41 -3.47 -16.90
C LEU A 153 -1.20 -1.95 -16.84
N PHE A 154 -0.34 -1.46 -15.94
CA PHE A 154 0.01 -0.03 -15.90
C PHE A 154 0.56 0.43 -17.25
N ASN A 155 1.52 -0.33 -17.81
CA ASN A 155 2.16 0.02 -19.08
C ASN A 155 1.21 -0.06 -20.28
N LYS A 156 0.15 -0.86 -20.20
CA LYS A 156 -0.91 -0.89 -21.21
C LYS A 156 -1.74 0.39 -21.21
N TYR A 157 -1.98 0.98 -20.04
CA TYR A 157 -2.89 2.10 -19.84
C TYR A 157 -2.19 3.44 -19.59
N LEU A 158 -1.00 3.67 -20.16
CA LEU A 158 -0.21 4.90 -19.98
C LEU A 158 -0.91 6.21 -20.43
N SER A 159 -2.06 6.13 -21.10
CA SER A 159 -2.85 7.28 -21.53
C SER A 159 -4.13 7.51 -20.69
N ASP A 160 -4.44 6.62 -19.74
CA ASP A 160 -5.61 6.71 -18.88
C ASP A 160 -5.19 6.98 -17.43
N ASP A 161 -5.39 8.22 -16.97
CA ASP A 161 -4.95 8.64 -15.64
C ASP A 161 -5.66 7.89 -14.51
N CYS A 162 -6.94 7.54 -14.70
CA CYS A 162 -7.73 6.88 -13.66
C CYS A 162 -7.22 5.46 -13.44
N ILE A 163 -6.93 4.75 -14.54
CA ILE A 163 -6.34 3.41 -14.47
C ILE A 163 -4.89 3.47 -14.00
N MET A 164 -4.09 4.42 -14.47
CA MET A 164 -2.72 4.61 -13.96
C MET A 164 -2.70 4.84 -12.46
N LEU A 165 -3.55 5.74 -11.95
CA LEU A 165 -3.65 6.02 -10.52
C LEU A 165 -4.13 4.80 -9.74
N SER A 166 -5.16 4.10 -10.21
CA SER A 166 -5.69 2.90 -9.55
C SER A 166 -4.65 1.78 -9.51
N THR A 167 -3.92 1.58 -10.60
CA THR A 167 -2.86 0.58 -10.70
C THR A 167 -1.67 0.94 -9.80
N ALA A 168 -1.25 2.21 -9.77
CA ALA A 168 -0.17 2.67 -8.90
C ALA A 168 -0.54 2.57 -7.40
N ASN A 169 -1.80 2.82 -7.04
CA ASN A 169 -2.29 2.58 -5.68
C ASN A 169 -2.25 1.09 -5.31
N LEU A 170 -2.70 0.20 -6.20
CA LEU A 170 -2.60 -1.23 -5.99
C LEU A 170 -1.14 -1.66 -5.79
N ILE A 171 -0.22 -1.18 -6.62
CA ILE A 171 1.22 -1.42 -6.44
C ILE A 171 1.64 -0.96 -5.04
N LEU A 172 1.38 0.29 -4.67
CA LEU A 172 1.80 0.82 -3.36
C LEU A 172 1.30 -0.06 -2.20
N LYS A 173 0.04 -0.50 -2.23
CA LYS A 173 -0.53 -1.37 -1.19
C LYS A 173 0.12 -2.75 -1.16
N SER A 174 0.44 -3.30 -2.32
CA SER A 174 1.18 -4.56 -2.46
C SER A 174 2.63 -4.50 -1.96
N LEU A 175 3.26 -3.32 -1.96
CA LEU A 175 4.66 -3.15 -1.53
C LEU A 175 4.81 -2.79 -0.04
N THR A 176 3.79 -2.18 0.56
CA THR A 176 3.85 -1.62 1.91
C THR A 176 4.16 -2.73 2.94
N LYS A 177 5.24 -2.60 3.71
CA LYS A 177 5.69 -3.60 4.70
C LYS A 177 5.91 -5.01 4.15
N HIS A 178 6.26 -5.14 2.87
CA HIS A 178 6.52 -6.44 2.24
C HIS A 178 7.79 -6.43 1.38
N GLU A 179 8.92 -6.84 1.97
CA GLU A 179 10.25 -6.72 1.36
C GLU A 179 10.37 -7.51 0.04
N ASN A 180 9.82 -8.72 -0.02
CA ASN A 180 9.86 -9.53 -1.24
C ASN A 180 9.09 -8.87 -2.40
N ASN A 181 7.99 -8.19 -2.09
CA ASN A 181 7.19 -7.51 -3.13
C ASN A 181 7.91 -6.26 -3.62
N LYS A 182 8.54 -5.51 -2.71
CA LYS A 182 9.43 -4.38 -3.08
C LYS A 182 10.54 -4.85 -4.00
N GLN A 183 11.18 -5.97 -3.69
CA GLN A 183 12.24 -6.52 -4.51
C GLN A 183 11.73 -6.94 -5.89
N ASN A 184 10.61 -7.68 -5.96
CA ASN A 184 9.99 -8.11 -7.23
C ASN A 184 9.59 -6.93 -8.12
N PHE A 185 9.04 -5.86 -7.53
CA PHE A 185 8.76 -4.65 -8.28
C PHE A 185 10.06 -3.97 -8.73
N PHE A 186 11.04 -3.81 -7.84
CA PHE A 186 12.27 -3.08 -8.13
C PHE A 186 13.15 -3.76 -9.20
N THR A 187 13.24 -5.08 -9.22
CA THR A 187 14.06 -5.84 -10.19
C THR A 187 13.38 -6.01 -11.54
N ASN A 188 12.06 -5.80 -11.64
CA ASN A 188 11.36 -5.86 -12.89
C ASN A 188 11.71 -4.66 -13.78
N GLU A 189 12.27 -4.92 -14.96
CA GLU A 189 12.76 -3.92 -15.91
C GLU A 189 11.68 -2.91 -16.34
N LYS A 190 10.40 -3.29 -16.29
CA LYS A 190 9.27 -2.45 -16.66
C LYS A 190 8.77 -1.54 -15.55
N SER A 191 9.27 -1.68 -14.32
CA SER A 191 8.86 -0.86 -13.17
C SER A 191 9.49 0.53 -13.15
N ARG A 192 10.75 0.66 -13.56
CA ARG A 192 11.44 1.96 -13.58
C ARG A 192 10.79 2.96 -14.55
N PRO A 193 10.34 2.56 -15.76
CA PRO A 193 9.49 3.40 -16.62
C PRO A 193 8.18 3.88 -15.97
N ILE A 194 7.57 3.08 -15.09
CA ILE A 194 6.37 3.48 -14.35
C ILE A 194 6.69 4.65 -13.42
N LEU A 195 7.73 4.52 -12.60
CA LEU A 195 8.17 5.60 -11.71
C LEU A 195 8.51 6.86 -12.50
N LYS A 196 9.24 6.72 -13.61
CA LYS A 196 9.56 7.84 -14.49
C LYS A 196 8.31 8.56 -14.99
N THR A 197 7.33 7.82 -15.50
CA THR A 197 6.06 8.38 -15.98
C THR A 197 5.30 9.12 -14.87
N LEU A 198 5.24 8.53 -13.67
CA LEU A 198 4.56 9.12 -12.52
C LEU A 198 5.26 10.40 -12.01
N ILE A 199 6.60 10.47 -12.08
CA ILE A 199 7.34 11.66 -11.62
C ILE A 199 7.38 12.76 -12.70
N GLU A 200 7.49 12.41 -13.99
CA GLU A 200 7.63 13.38 -15.09
C GLU A 200 6.33 14.13 -15.43
N THR A 201 5.17 13.54 -15.15
CA THR A 201 3.88 14.19 -15.40
C THR A 201 3.67 15.44 -14.54
N GLU A 202 2.80 16.34 -15.02
CA GLU A 202 2.32 17.50 -14.25
C GLU A 202 1.01 17.23 -13.51
N LYS A 203 0.48 16.00 -13.63
CA LYS A 203 -0.75 15.59 -12.97
C LYS A 203 -0.50 15.29 -11.50
N TYR A 204 -0.93 16.23 -10.67
CA TYR A 204 -0.82 16.22 -9.20
C TYR A 204 -0.92 14.83 -8.56
N GLN A 205 -2.02 14.10 -8.80
CA GLN A 205 -2.30 12.82 -8.14
C GLN A 205 -1.29 11.72 -8.54
N LEU A 206 -0.81 11.75 -9.79
CA LEU A 206 0.18 10.81 -10.31
C LEU A 206 1.58 11.08 -9.77
N VAL A 207 1.98 12.35 -9.65
CA VAL A 207 3.26 12.72 -9.01
C VAL A 207 3.26 12.30 -7.56
N LYS A 208 2.17 12.58 -6.83
CA LYS A 208 2.03 12.20 -5.42
C LYS A 208 2.22 10.68 -5.23
N ILE A 209 1.50 9.85 -5.99
CA ILE A 209 1.61 8.39 -5.85
C ILE A 209 2.99 7.87 -6.29
N GLY A 210 3.63 8.51 -7.28
CA GLY A 210 5.01 8.22 -7.65
C GLY A 210 5.99 8.47 -6.51
N CYS A 211 5.86 9.60 -5.82
CA CYS A 211 6.67 9.91 -4.64
C CYS A 211 6.41 8.97 -3.46
N ASP A 212 5.14 8.57 -3.25
CA ASP A 212 4.77 7.58 -2.23
C ASP A 212 5.37 6.20 -2.54
N LEU A 213 5.39 5.78 -3.80
CA LEU A 213 6.04 4.54 -4.25
C LEU A 213 7.54 4.56 -4.03
N ILE A 214 8.23 5.65 -4.42
CA ILE A 214 9.67 5.82 -4.16
C ILE A 214 9.95 5.71 -2.66
N THR A 215 9.18 6.43 -1.83
CA THR A 215 9.35 6.38 -0.38
C THR A 215 9.17 4.96 0.16
N CYS A 216 8.13 4.25 -0.29
CA CYS A 216 7.85 2.88 0.13
C CYS A 216 9.00 1.92 -0.23
N LEU A 217 9.56 2.03 -1.44
CA LEU A 217 10.68 1.20 -1.88
C LEU A 217 11.95 1.43 -1.07
N CYS A 218 12.19 2.67 -0.63
CA CYS A 218 13.36 3.03 0.20
C CYS A 218 13.22 2.64 1.68
N GLN A 219 12.05 2.18 2.13
CA GLN A 219 11.81 1.85 3.54
C GLN A 219 12.20 0.41 3.89
N ASP A 220 12.80 0.26 5.07
CA ASP A 220 12.98 -0.99 5.79
C ASP A 220 11.89 -1.10 6.87
N ASP A 221 10.71 -1.56 6.48
CA ASP A 221 9.49 -1.58 7.30
C ASP A 221 8.81 -2.96 7.37
N ASP A 222 9.45 -4.00 6.82
CA ASP A 222 9.01 -5.39 6.97
C ASP A 222 9.77 -6.04 8.13
N ILE A 223 9.15 -6.02 9.30
CA ILE A 223 9.74 -6.55 10.55
C ILE A 223 10.04 -8.07 10.50
N ARG A 224 9.55 -8.78 9.48
CA ARG A 224 9.75 -10.23 9.31
C ARG A 224 11.07 -10.55 8.63
N VAL A 225 11.72 -9.57 8.01
CA VAL A 225 12.97 -9.74 7.27
C VAL A 225 14.12 -9.11 8.05
N GLU A 226 15.15 -9.89 8.33
CA GLU A 226 16.30 -9.43 9.14
C GLU A 226 17.22 -8.46 8.39
N ILE A 227 17.33 -8.61 7.06
CA ILE A 227 18.22 -7.80 6.21
C ILE A 227 17.41 -7.29 5.01
N SER A 228 17.14 -5.99 4.98
CA SER A 228 16.47 -5.33 3.86
C SER A 228 17.46 -4.84 2.79
N ALA A 229 17.01 -4.80 1.54
CA ALA A 229 17.71 -4.14 0.43
C ALA A 229 17.32 -2.65 0.27
N ALA A 230 16.71 -2.03 1.30
CA ALA A 230 16.27 -0.64 1.31
C ALA A 230 17.36 0.36 0.88
N HIS A 231 18.57 0.27 1.45
CA HIS A 231 19.67 1.19 1.10
C HIS A 231 20.10 1.06 -0.37
N THR A 232 20.17 -0.17 -0.89
CA THR A 232 20.51 -0.44 -2.30
C THR A 232 19.46 0.15 -3.24
N ARG A 233 18.17 -0.05 -2.94
CA ARG A 233 17.08 0.55 -3.71
C ARG A 233 17.10 2.07 -3.64
N ALA A 234 17.27 2.64 -2.44
CA ALA A 234 17.34 4.09 -2.24
C ALA A 234 18.45 4.73 -3.07
N THR A 235 19.65 4.12 -3.06
CA THR A 235 20.79 4.61 -3.84
C THR A 235 20.49 4.58 -5.35
N SER A 236 19.96 3.46 -5.85
CA SER A 236 19.66 3.29 -7.28
C SER A 236 18.45 4.10 -7.77
N LEU A 237 17.49 4.41 -6.90
CA LEU A 237 16.39 5.31 -7.22
C LEU A 237 16.85 6.78 -7.20
N ALA A 238 17.77 7.12 -6.30
CA ALA A 238 18.30 8.48 -6.19
C ALA A 238 19.04 8.94 -7.46
N GLU A 239 19.76 8.02 -8.12
CA GLU A 239 20.45 8.29 -9.39
C GLU A 239 19.51 8.82 -10.48
N ASP A 240 18.26 8.36 -10.48
CA ASP A 240 17.27 8.72 -11.50
C ASP A 240 16.33 9.84 -11.05
N PHE A 241 15.89 9.83 -9.80
CA PHE A 241 14.71 10.59 -9.38
C PHE A 241 14.98 11.67 -8.33
N LEU A 242 16.15 11.68 -7.66
CA LEU A 242 16.42 12.60 -6.55
C LEU A 242 16.37 14.07 -6.99
N SER A 243 17.18 14.41 -7.98
CA SER A 243 17.27 15.77 -8.54
C SER A 243 15.94 16.27 -9.09
N GLN A 244 15.19 15.36 -9.74
CA GLN A 244 13.90 15.68 -10.33
C GLN A 244 12.82 15.95 -9.27
N CYS A 245 12.71 15.08 -8.26
CA CYS A 245 11.79 15.27 -7.14
C CYS A 245 12.12 16.57 -6.39
N TYR A 246 13.41 16.82 -6.13
CA TYR A 246 13.86 18.05 -5.46
C TYR A 246 13.53 19.31 -6.28
N THR A 247 13.67 19.24 -7.61
CA THR A 247 13.31 20.36 -8.48
C THR A 247 11.80 20.62 -8.47
N LYS A 248 10.96 19.57 -8.49
CA LYS A 248 9.51 19.71 -8.38
C LYS A 248 9.07 20.27 -7.03
N LEU A 249 9.80 19.98 -5.94
CA LEU A 249 9.51 20.56 -4.62
C LEU A 249 9.50 22.10 -4.65
N LYS A 250 10.38 22.71 -5.44
CA LYS A 250 10.53 24.17 -5.52
C LYS A 250 9.32 24.90 -6.12
N SER A 251 8.41 24.19 -6.78
CA SER A 251 7.22 24.78 -7.42
C SER A 251 5.90 24.32 -6.81
N GLN A 252 5.92 23.61 -5.67
CA GLN A 252 4.71 23.06 -5.05
C GLN A 252 4.26 23.81 -3.80
N HIS A 253 2.96 24.09 -3.75
CA HIS A 253 2.29 24.75 -2.63
C HIS A 253 1.16 23.90 -2.03
N ASP A 254 0.83 22.76 -2.65
CA ASP A 254 -0.17 21.85 -2.12
C ASP A 254 0.41 20.98 -1.00
N VAL A 255 -0.29 20.94 0.14
CA VAL A 255 0.13 20.23 1.36
C VAL A 255 0.42 18.74 1.09
N PRO A 256 -0.54 17.91 0.63
CA PRO A 256 -0.29 16.49 0.42
C PRO A 256 0.82 16.16 -0.61
N LEU A 257 0.96 16.90 -1.70
CA LEU A 257 2.02 16.64 -2.68
C LEU A 257 3.39 17.11 -2.19
N THR A 258 3.47 18.31 -1.61
CA THR A 258 4.71 18.80 -0.98
C THR A 258 5.21 17.78 0.05
N ASN A 259 4.30 17.26 0.88
CA ASN A 259 4.66 16.25 1.87
C ASN A 259 5.16 14.94 1.25
N ALA A 260 4.54 14.47 0.16
CA ALA A 260 4.97 13.29 -0.57
C ALA A 260 6.36 13.48 -1.20
N ILE A 261 6.62 14.63 -1.82
CA ILE A 261 7.91 14.94 -2.45
C ILE A 261 9.01 15.02 -1.38
N ILE A 262 8.77 15.70 -0.24
CA ILE A 262 9.76 15.79 0.85
C ILE A 262 10.13 14.39 1.35
N ARG A 263 9.14 13.51 1.54
CA ARG A 263 9.39 12.13 1.97
C ARG A 263 10.21 11.35 0.95
N ALA A 264 9.91 11.48 -0.35
CA ALA A 264 10.66 10.82 -1.42
C ALA A 264 12.12 11.29 -1.45
N VAL A 265 12.35 12.61 -1.46
CA VAL A 265 13.70 13.20 -1.44
C VAL A 265 14.48 12.75 -0.21
N THR A 266 13.85 12.82 0.98
CA THR A 266 14.48 12.39 2.24
C THR A 266 14.88 10.91 2.17
N SER A 267 14.00 10.04 1.64
CA SER A 267 14.25 8.60 1.57
C SER A 267 15.37 8.21 0.60
N MET A 268 15.68 9.06 -0.38
CA MET A 268 16.76 8.87 -1.36
C MET A 268 18.07 9.55 -0.92
N SER A 269 18.03 10.44 0.08
CA SER A 269 19.19 11.20 0.58
C SER A 269 20.03 10.38 1.55
N VAL A 270 20.54 9.23 1.09
CA VAL A 270 21.17 8.20 1.95
C VAL A 270 22.69 8.18 1.95
N THR A 271 23.35 8.90 1.05
CA THR A 271 24.82 9.01 1.00
C THR A 271 25.29 10.45 0.81
N ASN A 272 26.52 10.74 1.24
CA ASN A 272 27.14 12.06 1.05
C ASN A 272 27.19 12.49 -0.42
N GLN A 273 27.45 11.55 -1.33
CA GLN A 273 27.51 11.83 -2.77
C GLN A 273 26.14 12.27 -3.31
N LEU A 274 25.07 11.56 -2.94
CA LEU A 274 23.71 11.88 -3.39
C LEU A 274 23.24 13.23 -2.84
N VAL A 275 23.57 13.52 -1.58
CA VAL A 275 23.28 14.81 -0.95
C VAL A 275 24.06 15.96 -1.62
N SER A 276 25.31 15.73 -2.04
CA SER A 276 26.08 16.73 -2.81
C SER A 276 25.39 17.12 -4.12
N ASN A 277 24.70 16.18 -4.79
CA ASN A 277 23.96 16.52 -6.02
C ASN A 277 22.84 17.53 -5.74
N LEU A 278 22.22 17.50 -4.56
CA LEU A 278 21.21 18.49 -4.16
C LEU A 278 21.83 19.86 -3.89
N TYR A 279 23.01 19.89 -3.28
CA TYR A 279 23.76 21.13 -3.08
C TYR A 279 24.13 21.81 -4.40
N GLU A 280 24.48 21.05 -5.43
CA GLU A 280 24.73 21.61 -6.77
C GLU A 280 23.48 22.25 -7.38
N LEU A 281 22.28 21.73 -7.07
CA LEU A 281 21.00 22.26 -7.54
C LEU A 281 20.47 23.44 -6.70
N ASP A 282 20.89 23.53 -5.45
CA ASP A 282 20.44 24.53 -4.49
C ASP A 282 21.49 24.78 -3.40
N PRO A 283 22.54 25.57 -3.73
CA PRO A 283 23.67 25.77 -2.81
C PRO A 283 23.31 26.43 -1.49
N GLU A 284 22.19 27.16 -1.43
CA GLU A 284 21.76 27.90 -0.24
C GLU A 284 20.62 27.19 0.51
N PHE A 285 20.06 26.11 -0.06
CA PHE A 285 18.89 25.39 0.45
C PHE A 285 17.71 26.30 0.81
N LYS A 286 17.48 27.35 -0.01
CA LYS A 286 16.42 28.37 0.26
C LYS A 286 15.04 27.75 0.38
N ILE A 287 14.78 26.69 -0.36
CA ILE A 287 13.50 25.98 -0.35
C ILE A 287 13.13 25.50 1.05
N LEU A 288 14.10 25.11 1.89
CA LEU A 288 13.79 24.66 3.24
C LEU A 288 13.20 25.81 4.09
N ILE A 289 13.70 27.04 3.93
CA ILE A 289 13.17 28.24 4.62
C ILE A 289 11.77 28.57 4.12
N GLU A 290 11.57 28.53 2.80
CA GLU A 290 10.27 28.73 2.16
C GLU A 290 9.24 27.73 2.72
N LEU A 291 9.61 26.44 2.79
CA LEU A 291 8.75 25.40 3.35
C LEU A 291 8.40 25.65 4.83
N PHE A 292 9.36 26.07 5.67
CA PHE A 292 9.07 26.42 7.07
C PHE A 292 8.10 27.60 7.20
N ASN A 293 8.22 28.60 6.33
CA ASN A 293 7.39 29.81 6.37
C ASN A 293 5.98 29.56 5.81
N ASP A 294 5.90 28.92 4.66
CA ASP A 294 4.67 28.66 3.92
C ASP A 294 3.77 27.66 4.66
N PHE A 295 4.38 26.64 5.27
CA PHE A 295 3.68 25.56 5.95
C PHE A 295 3.78 25.62 7.48
N ARG A 296 3.98 26.81 8.07
CA ARG A 296 4.17 27.00 9.53
C ARG A 296 3.07 26.42 10.45
N LYS A 297 1.89 26.11 9.91
CA LYS A 297 0.76 25.51 10.64
C LYS A 297 0.59 24.00 10.38
N GLU A 298 1.28 23.47 9.38
CA GLU A 298 1.15 22.09 8.93
C GLU A 298 2.21 21.22 9.60
N VAL A 299 1.91 20.73 10.81
CA VAL A 299 2.86 20.00 11.67
C VAL A 299 3.53 18.83 10.95
N ASP A 300 2.76 18.08 10.15
CA ASP A 300 3.29 16.92 9.41
C ASP A 300 4.32 17.32 8.34
N ILE A 301 4.12 18.45 7.67
CA ILE A 301 5.10 18.97 6.72
C ILE A 301 6.35 19.41 7.48
N LEU A 302 6.20 20.20 8.54
CA LEU A 302 7.35 20.69 9.31
C LEU A 302 8.19 19.55 9.90
N HIS A 303 7.55 18.47 10.34
CA HIS A 303 8.22 17.24 10.76
C HIS A 303 9.04 16.61 9.63
N ASN A 304 8.47 16.49 8.44
CA ASN A 304 9.17 15.90 7.30
C ASN A 304 10.25 16.84 6.72
N VAL A 305 10.06 18.16 6.75
CA VAL A 305 11.11 19.15 6.43
C VAL A 305 12.28 19.01 7.41
N THR A 306 12.00 18.79 8.70
CA THR A 306 13.05 18.56 9.70
C THR A 306 13.82 17.28 9.43
N LYS A 307 13.15 16.20 9.00
CA LYS A 307 13.83 14.96 8.57
C LYS A 307 14.71 15.18 7.33
N LEU A 308 14.22 15.93 6.36
CA LEU A 308 15.02 16.31 5.19
C LEU A 308 16.25 17.10 5.61
N LEU A 309 16.09 18.09 6.49
CA LEU A 309 17.20 18.87 7.05
C LEU A 309 18.26 17.96 7.71
N VAL A 310 17.82 16.97 8.49
CA VAL A 310 18.73 16.00 9.13
C VAL A 310 19.47 15.16 8.08
N ALA A 311 18.77 14.67 7.05
CA ALA A 311 19.39 13.88 5.98
C ALA A 311 20.44 14.69 5.21
N LEU A 312 20.12 15.94 4.85
CA LEU A 312 21.05 16.86 4.19
C LEU A 312 22.26 17.22 5.08
N SER A 313 22.03 17.35 6.39
CA SER A 313 23.08 17.66 7.37
C SER A 313 24.09 16.52 7.59
N GLY A 314 23.86 15.34 7.00
CA GLY A 314 24.85 14.27 6.94
C GLY A 314 26.10 14.63 6.13
N ASN A 315 25.96 15.60 5.21
CA ASN A 315 27.07 16.13 4.41
C ASN A 315 27.55 17.47 4.99
N ASP A 316 28.85 17.59 5.31
CA ASP A 316 29.42 18.76 5.97
C ASP A 316 29.30 20.06 5.17
N VAL A 317 29.37 19.99 3.83
CA VAL A 317 29.20 21.16 2.95
C VAL A 317 27.76 21.65 3.02
N CYS A 318 26.80 20.72 2.92
CA CYS A 318 25.38 21.04 3.00
C CYS A 318 25.02 21.60 4.38
N LYS A 319 25.53 20.98 5.44
CA LYS A 319 25.37 21.44 6.82
C LYS A 319 25.90 22.87 7.02
N SER A 320 27.07 23.17 6.48
CA SER A 320 27.68 24.50 6.56
C SER A 320 26.87 25.54 5.80
N ALA A 321 26.41 25.20 4.58
CA ALA A 321 25.57 26.06 3.77
C ALA A 321 24.26 26.40 4.48
N MET A 322 23.56 25.40 5.00
CA MET A 322 22.34 25.61 5.77
C MET A 322 22.62 26.45 7.03
N GLY A 323 23.67 26.16 7.80
CA GLY A 323 24.03 26.94 8.98
C GLY A 323 24.29 28.44 8.70
N ALA A 324 24.77 28.78 7.51
CA ALA A 324 24.94 30.18 7.09
C ALA A 324 23.59 30.84 6.71
N THR A 325 22.66 30.08 6.13
CA THR A 325 21.33 30.56 5.75
C THR A 325 20.35 30.63 6.95
N TYR A 326 20.55 29.79 7.97
CA TYR A 326 19.79 29.74 9.22
C TYR A 326 20.58 30.36 10.39
N PRO A 327 20.66 31.70 10.51
CA PRO A 327 21.09 32.28 11.77
C PRO A 327 20.03 31.95 12.81
N PHE A 328 20.27 30.92 13.62
CA PHE A 328 19.57 30.74 14.90
C PHE A 328 19.96 31.93 15.79
N GLY A 329 19.28 33.05 15.61
CA GLY A 329 19.60 34.33 16.22
C GLY A 329 18.53 35.37 15.90
N GLY A 330 17.43 35.30 16.66
CA GLY A 330 16.30 36.22 16.65
C GLY A 330 15.26 35.78 17.66
#